data_AF-A0A8S0GR40-F1
#
_entry.id   AF-A0A8S0GR40-F1
#
_cell.length_a   1.000
_cell.length_b   1.000
_cell.length_c   1.000
_cell.angle_alpha   90.00
_cell.angle_beta   90.00
_cell.angle_gamma   90.00
#
_symmetry.space_group_name_H-M   'P 1'
#
loop_
_entity.id
_entity.type
_entity.pdbx_description
1 polymer ?
#
loop_
_entity_poly.entity_id
_entity_poly.type
_entity_poly.pdbx_seq_one_letter_code
_entity_poly.pdbx_strand_id
1 'polypeptide(L)'
;MAGEGERVLGGMGDRLFARGRLDPEQPVYELFRQGKIYRDPLSQELLGVNADAIGSARVVASEGDLATLALQSSNQEVRLGDRLLAADTSGLPGSFSPSARNGRWKG
;
A
#
# COMPACT_ATOMS: atom_id res chain seq x y z
N MET A 1 -18.56 13.64 -23.91
CA MET A 1 -17.12 13.37 -24.11
C MET A 1 -16.44 13.80 -22.81
N ALA A 2 -16.07 12.85 -21.94
CA ALA A 2 -15.36 13.15 -20.71
C ALA A 2 -13.87 12.94 -21.01
N GLY A 3 -13.09 14.00 -20.86
CA GLY A 3 -11.69 14.06 -21.28
C GLY A 3 -10.85 12.97 -20.64
N GLU A 4 -10.02 12.36 -21.48
CA GLU A 4 -8.84 11.61 -21.11
C GLU A 4 -8.06 12.35 -20.01
N GLY A 5 -8.21 11.87 -18.79
CA GLY A 5 -7.21 12.10 -17.77
C GLY A 5 -6.04 11.22 -18.13
N GLU A 6 -5.08 11.77 -18.86
CA GLU A 6 -3.76 11.19 -19.02
C GLU A 6 -3.18 10.97 -17.62
N ARG A 7 -3.45 9.80 -17.07
CA ARG A 7 -2.78 9.34 -15.87
C ARG A 7 -1.36 9.08 -16.35
N VAL A 8 -0.43 9.92 -15.91
CA VAL A 8 1.00 9.61 -16.01
C VAL A 8 1.22 8.40 -15.11
N LEU A 9 0.89 7.23 -15.67
CA LEU A 9 1.23 5.93 -15.16
C LEU A 9 2.73 5.84 -15.39
N GLY A 10 3.50 6.02 -14.31
CA GLY A 10 4.94 5.75 -14.35
C GLY A 10 5.17 4.48 -15.15
N GLY A 11 5.94 4.60 -16.24
CA GLY A 11 5.99 3.58 -17.27
C GLY A 11 6.48 2.27 -16.69
N MET A 12 5.97 1.14 -17.17
CA MET A 12 6.61 -0.16 -16.93
C MET A 12 8.08 -0.04 -17.37
N GLY A 13 9.02 -0.03 -16.41
CA GLY A 13 10.43 0.30 -16.64
C GLY A 13 10.97 1.45 -15.79
N ASP A 14 10.09 2.24 -15.16
CA ASP A 14 10.49 3.29 -14.22
C ASP A 14 11.17 2.69 -12.99
N ARG A 15 12.28 3.32 -12.63
CA ARG A 15 13.07 2.96 -11.45
C ARG A 15 12.59 3.76 -10.26
N LEU A 16 12.24 3.05 -9.20
CA LEU A 16 11.95 3.64 -7.89
C LEU A 16 13.18 3.51 -7.01
N PHE A 17 13.37 4.50 -6.14
CA PHE A 17 14.41 4.47 -5.13
C PHE A 17 13.76 4.46 -3.76
N ALA A 18 14.16 3.50 -2.92
CA ALA A 18 13.68 3.39 -1.56
C ALA A 18 14.86 3.34 -0.60
N ARG A 19 14.68 3.86 0.61
CA ARG A 19 15.63 3.70 1.69
C ARG A 19 15.14 2.69 2.71
N GLY A 20 16.05 1.88 3.23
CA GLY A 20 15.79 0.87 4.25
C GLY A 20 16.49 -0.45 3.96
N ARG A 21 16.55 -1.32 4.97
CA ARG A 21 16.98 -2.70 4.77
C ARG A 21 15.80 -3.51 4.25
N LEU A 22 15.80 -3.76 2.95
CA LEU A 22 14.88 -4.70 2.32
C LEU A 22 15.41 -6.12 2.51
N ASP A 23 14.50 -7.07 2.61
CA ASP A 23 14.81 -8.49 2.76
C ASP A 23 15.31 -9.03 1.41
N PRO A 24 16.55 -9.52 1.32
CA PRO A 24 17.08 -10.09 0.09
C PRO A 24 16.34 -11.36 -0.36
N GLU A 25 15.69 -12.08 0.55
CA GLU A 25 14.92 -13.30 0.25
C GLU A 25 13.51 -12.97 -0.31
N GLN A 26 13.04 -11.72 -0.14
CA GLN A 26 11.74 -11.24 -0.62
C GLN A 26 11.92 -10.08 -1.59
N PRO A 27 12.21 -10.34 -2.87
CA PRO A 27 12.54 -9.29 -3.82
C PRO A 27 11.33 -8.48 -4.28
N VAL A 28 10.10 -8.89 -3.95
CA VAL A 28 8.86 -8.24 -4.41
C VAL A 28 8.17 -7.54 -3.25
N TYR A 29 7.80 -6.28 -3.50
CA TYR A 29 7.17 -5.41 -2.53
C TYR A 29 5.89 -4.82 -3.11
N GLU A 30 4.88 -4.74 -2.27
CA GLU A 30 3.67 -3.96 -2.52
C GLU A 30 3.91 -2.51 -2.09
N LEU A 31 3.41 -1.57 -2.89
CA LEU A 31 3.42 -0.14 -2.62
C LEU A 31 2.08 0.26 -2.01
N PHE A 32 2.13 0.90 -0.84
CA PHE A 32 0.95 1.41 -0.17
C PHE A 32 1.10 2.88 0.17
N ARG A 33 -0.02 3.60 0.09
CA ARG A 33 -0.15 4.95 0.62
C ARG A 33 -0.98 4.91 1.89
N GLN A 34 -0.47 5.52 2.95
CA GLN A 34 -1.25 5.69 4.16
C GLN A 34 -2.44 6.60 3.85
N GLY A 35 -3.64 6.02 3.92
CA GLY A 35 -4.90 6.72 3.73
C GLY A 35 -5.41 7.31 5.04
N LYS A 36 -6.73 7.38 5.16
CA LYS A 36 -7.37 7.97 6.33
C LYS A 36 -7.25 7.06 7.56
N ILE A 37 -7.02 7.71 8.70
CA ILE A 37 -7.20 7.10 10.02
C ILE A 37 -8.67 7.24 10.39
N TYR A 38 -9.32 6.13 10.69
CA TYR A 38 -10.70 6.08 11.13
C TYR A 38 -10.73 6.07 12.64
N ARG A 39 -11.41 7.05 13.22
CA ARG A 39 -11.66 7.14 14.66
C ARG A 39 -13.15 7.19 14.91
N ASP A 40 -13.56 6.62 16.03
CA ASP A 40 -14.90 6.85 16.54
C ASP A 40 -15.05 8.34 16.91
N PRO A 41 -16.06 9.05 16.39
CA PRO A 41 -16.17 10.50 16.60
C PRO A 41 -16.50 10.86 18.06
N LEU A 42 -17.10 9.94 18.82
CA LEU A 42 -17.52 10.17 20.20
C LEU A 42 -16.43 9.76 21.19
N SER A 43 -15.90 8.53 21.08
CA SER A 43 -14.90 7.99 21.99
C SER A 43 -13.45 8.31 21.59
N GLN A 44 -13.23 8.78 20.36
CA GLN A 44 -11.91 9.00 19.75
C GLN A 44 -11.06 7.71 19.61
N GLU A 45 -11.67 6.54 19.84
CA GLU A 45 -11.05 5.23 19.67
C GLU A 45 -10.55 5.04 18.23
N LEU A 46 -9.34 4.49 18.08
CA LEU A 46 -8.78 4.15 16.77
C LEU A 46 -9.48 2.91 16.23
N LEU A 47 -10.27 3.07 15.17
CA LEU A 47 -11.01 1.99 14.53
C LEU A 47 -10.21 1.31 13.41
N GLY A 48 -9.26 2.03 12.80
CA GLY A 48 -8.39 1.48 11.77
C GLY A 48 -7.63 2.54 10.99
N VAL A 49 -6.70 2.08 10.15
CA VAL A 49 -5.98 2.90 9.18
C VAL A 49 -6.19 2.25 7.82
N ASN A 50 -6.72 3.00 6.85
CA ASN A 50 -6.77 2.51 5.49
C ASN A 50 -5.38 2.67 4.84
N ALA A 51 -4.97 1.66 4.08
CA ALA A 51 -3.82 1.71 3.21
C ALA A 51 -4.31 1.54 1.77
N ASP A 52 -4.08 2.54 0.93
CA ASP A 52 -4.43 2.45 -0.49
C ASP A 52 -3.33 1.68 -1.20
N ALA A 53 -3.70 0.59 -1.90
CA ALA A 53 -2.78 -0.18 -2.72
C ALA A 53 -2.43 0.60 -4.00
N ILE A 54 -1.16 0.98 -4.13
CA ILE A 54 -0.66 1.78 -5.25
C ILE A 54 -0.20 0.88 -6.41
N GLY A 55 0.48 -0.22 -6.09
CA GLY A 55 1.07 -1.12 -7.08
C GLY A 55 2.09 -2.08 -6.48
N SER A 56 2.92 -2.68 -7.32
CA SER A 56 3.98 -3.60 -6.92
C SER A 56 5.30 -3.30 -7.63
N ALA A 57 6.42 -3.56 -6.95
CA ALA A 57 7.76 -3.37 -7.49
C ALA A 57 8.73 -4.46 -7.03
N ARG A 58 9.73 -4.74 -7.87
CA ARG A 58 10.77 -5.72 -7.59
C ARG A 58 12.10 -5.04 -7.34
N VAL A 59 12.80 -5.41 -6.28
CA VAL A 59 14.19 -5.00 -6.03
C VAL A 59 15.09 -5.53 -7.14
N VAL A 60 15.85 -4.62 -7.76
CA VAL A 60 16.81 -4.96 -8.83
C VAL A 60 18.25 -4.64 -8.44
N ALA A 61 18.46 -3.77 -7.46
CA ALA A 61 19.77 -3.51 -6.86
C ALA A 61 19.61 -2.97 -5.44
N SER A 62 20.59 -3.25 -4.58
CA SER A 62 20.64 -2.72 -3.21
C SER A 62 22.09 -2.38 -2.87
N GLU A 63 22.33 -1.19 -2.34
CA GLU A 63 23.63 -0.71 -1.87
C GLU A 63 23.44 0.03 -0.54
N GLY A 64 23.99 -0.52 0.55
CA GLY A 64 23.82 0.04 1.88
C GLY A 64 22.36 0.10 2.31
N ASP A 65 21.84 1.30 2.56
CA ASP A 65 20.45 1.55 2.89
C ASP A 65 19.61 1.99 1.68
N LEU A 66 20.16 1.99 0.46
CA LEU A 66 19.48 2.40 -0.76
C LEU A 66 19.13 1.19 -1.62
N ALA A 67 17.86 1.07 -2.02
CA ALA A 67 17.38 0.06 -2.96
C ALA A 67 16.86 0.72 -4.23
N THR A 68 17.17 0.10 -5.37
CA THR A 68 16.56 0.40 -6.67
C THR A 68 15.53 -0.68 -6.96
N LEU A 69 14.30 -0.26 -7.27
CA LEU A 69 13.21 -1.15 -7.61
C LEU A 69 12.72 -0.88 -9.04
N ALA A 70 12.37 -1.94 -9.76
CA ALA A 70 11.65 -1.85 -11.01
C ALA A 70 10.14 -1.96 -10.73
N LEU A 71 9.38 -0.94 -11.14
CA LEU A 71 7.92 -0.96 -11.03
C LEU A 71 7.34 -2.08 -11.90
N GLN A 72 6.55 -2.97 -11.30
CA GLN A 72 5.90 -4.08 -12.01
C GLN A 72 4.48 -3.73 -12.43
N SER A 73 3.73 -3.07 -11.55
CA SER A 73 2.37 -2.63 -11.82
C SER A 73 2.02 -1.40 -10.98
N SER A 74 1.11 -0.57 -11.48
CA SER A 74 0.61 0.60 -10.77
C SER A 74 -0.84 0.86 -11.16
N ASN A 75 -1.69 0.98 -10.14
CA ASN A 75 -3.07 1.42 -10.29
C ASN A 75 -3.20 2.93 -10.08
N GLN A 76 -2.19 3.58 -9.50
CA GLN A 76 -2.10 5.01 -9.25
C GLN A 76 -0.64 5.47 -9.32
N GLU A 77 -0.42 6.73 -9.69
CA GLU A 77 0.91 7.34 -9.67
C GLU A 77 1.63 7.13 -8.33
N VAL A 78 2.87 6.62 -8.41
CA VAL A 78 3.76 6.42 -7.26
C VAL A 78 4.36 7.76 -6.85
N ARG A 79 4.37 8.03 -5.55
CA ARG A 79 4.81 9.31 -4.97
C ARG A 79 5.82 9.12 -3.87
N LEU A 80 6.60 10.18 -3.63
CA LEU A 80 7.43 10.26 -2.43
C LEU A 80 6.56 10.12 -1.18
N GLY A 81 7.00 9.25 -0.27
CA GLY A 81 6.26 8.92 0.97
C GLY A 81 5.36 7.69 0.87
N ASP A 82 5.16 7.13 -0.33
CA ASP A 82 4.60 5.78 -0.46
C ASP A 82 5.54 4.77 0.20
N ARG A 83 4.96 3.74 0.80
CA ARG A 83 5.68 2.78 1.63
C ARG A 83 5.73 1.41 0.96
N LEU A 84 6.87 0.74 1.13
CA LEU A 84 7.05 -0.65 0.73
C LEU A 84 6.63 -1.58 1.85
N LEU A 85 5.83 -2.58 1.52
CA LEU A 85 5.52 -3.71 2.38
C LEU A 85 5.92 -4.98 1.64
N ALA A 86 6.66 -5.88 2.30
CA ALA A 86 7.01 -7.16 1.70
C ALA A 86 5.70 -7.90 1.34
N ALA A 87 5.61 -8.41 0.12
CA ALA A 87 4.45 -9.16 -0.29
C ALA A 87 4.39 -10.44 0.56
N ASP A 88 3.39 -10.57 1.43
CA ASP A 88 3.25 -11.75 2.27
C ASP A 88 2.90 -12.94 1.36
N THR A 89 3.84 -13.87 1.18
CA THR A 89 3.60 -15.12 0.45
C THR A 89 2.85 -16.13 1.31
N SER A 90 2.62 -15.85 2.60
CA SER A 90 1.85 -16.70 3.49
C SER A 90 0.37 -16.51 3.18
N GLY A 91 -0.23 -17.49 2.49
CA GLY A 91 -1.64 -17.46 2.12
C GLY A 91 -2.53 -17.01 3.28
N LEU A 92 -3.17 -15.85 3.12
CA LEU A 92 -4.15 -15.35 4.07
C LEU A 92 -5.24 -16.41 4.28
N PRO A 93 -5.54 -16.87 5.51
CA PRO A 93 -6.79 -17.54 5.76
C PRO A 93 -7.92 -16.53 5.49
N GLY A 94 -8.66 -16.79 4.43
CA GLY A 94 -9.80 -15.99 4.01
C GLY A 94 -10.93 -16.08 5.04
N SER A 95 -10.91 -15.23 6.07
CA SER A 95 -12.12 -14.64 6.63
C SER A 95 -11.75 -13.49 7.57
N PHE A 96 -11.82 -12.26 7.07
CA PHE A 96 -12.02 -11.10 7.93
C PHE A 96 -13.52 -10.93 8.10
N SER A 97 -14.08 -11.37 9.24
CA SER A 97 -15.48 -11.08 9.60
C SER A 97 -15.51 -9.81 10.45
N PRO A 98 -16.02 -8.67 9.94
CA PRO A 98 -16.27 -7.52 10.79
C PRO A 98 -17.43 -7.86 11.74
N SER A 99 -17.16 -7.99 13.04
CA SER A 99 -18.24 -8.00 14.03
C SER A 99 -18.73 -6.57 14.23
N ALA A 100 -19.77 -6.18 13.50
CA ALA A 100 -20.51 -4.96 13.82
C ALA A 100 -21.16 -5.16 15.18
N ARG A 101 -20.74 -4.39 16.18
CA ARG A 101 -21.32 -4.40 17.54
C ARG A 101 -22.81 -4.02 17.45
N ASN A 102 -23.68 -4.92 17.88
CA ASN A 102 -25.13 -4.80 17.87
C ASN A 102 -25.59 -3.71 18.85
N GLY A 103 -25.53 -2.43 18.45
CA GLY A 103 -26.12 -1.31 19.18
C GLY A 103 -27.61 -1.19 18.90
N ARG A 104 -28.44 -1.88 19.68
CA ARG A 104 -29.90 -1.77 19.64
C ARG A 104 -30.33 -0.38 20.17
N TRP A 105 -30.73 0.52 19.27
CA TRP A 105 -31.45 1.74 19.65
C TRP A 105 -32.94 1.41 19.84
N LYS A 106 -33.48 1.70 21.02
CA LYS A 106 -34.92 1.94 21.22
C LYS A 106 -35.05 3.24 21.99
N GLY A 107 -35.78 4.18 21.39
CA GLY A 107 -36.31 5.36 22.06
C GLY A 107 -37.61 5.05 22.79
#